data_AF-A0A9Q7BB96-F1
#
_entry.id   AF-A0A9Q7BB96-F1
#
_cell.length_a   1.000
_cell.length_b   1.000
_cell.length_c   1.000
_cell.angle_alpha   90.00
_cell.angle_beta   90.00
_cell.angle_gamma   90.00
#
_symmetry.space_group_name_H-M   'P 1'
#
loop_
_entity.id
_entity.type
_entity.pdbx_description
1 polymer ?
#
loop_
_entity_poly.entity_id
_entity_poly.type
_entity_poly.pdbx_seq_one_letter_code
_entity_poly.pdbx_strand_id
1 'polypeptide(L)'
;MDLLTQNEIAAEPDFGHRLRQLRWFRKSFRSSAQTLSARYGLSVTIDEDKLAKVFIDWVEVLDAKKSLATVNRADFIVFAGGLALKELIKARPAKVDLVEAKSAVPVPGIVAFWPEGFLYTNYCISAVIAVHQQEFQSTLPLSGGVDDLRTWWSFKENTSEMPAYAVAFLDKFFGGEPNWATPDLPEMRVGMLARQNAENKFDRAPSTERLVAPTI
;
A
#
# COMPACT_ATOMS: atom_id res chain seq x y z
N MET A 1 18.85 -32.96 -11.62
CA MET A 1 17.88 -31.86 -11.67
C MET A 1 16.71 -32.33 -10.82
N ASP A 2 16.77 -32.05 -9.51
CA ASP A 2 15.70 -32.46 -8.59
C ASP A 2 14.52 -31.52 -8.78
N LEU A 3 13.47 -32.04 -9.43
CA LEU A 3 12.17 -31.41 -9.41
C LEU A 3 11.57 -31.72 -8.05
N LEU A 4 11.26 -30.67 -7.27
CA LEU A 4 10.44 -30.81 -6.05
C LEU A 4 9.24 -31.70 -6.37
N THR A 5 9.10 -32.79 -5.63
CA THR A 5 8.05 -33.76 -5.87
C THR A 5 6.69 -33.11 -5.55
N GLN A 6 5.64 -33.52 -6.26
CA GLN A 6 4.28 -32.99 -6.03
C GLN A 6 3.85 -33.06 -4.55
N ASN A 7 4.40 -34.01 -3.78
CA ASN A 7 4.13 -34.19 -2.36
C ASN A 7 4.77 -33.10 -1.47
N GLU A 8 5.93 -32.55 -1.85
CA GLU A 8 6.59 -31.46 -1.10
C GLU A 8 5.87 -30.13 -1.32
N ILE A 9 5.40 -29.89 -2.55
CA ILE A 9 4.58 -28.70 -2.88
C ILE A 9 3.20 -28.78 -2.23
N ALA A 10 2.64 -29.99 -2.09
CA ALA A 10 1.36 -30.21 -1.42
C ALA A 10 1.45 -30.14 0.12
N ALA A 11 2.66 -30.30 0.69
CA ALA A 11 2.91 -30.19 2.12
C ALA A 11 3.04 -28.74 2.60
N GLU A 12 3.30 -27.79 1.69
CA GLU A 12 3.37 -26.36 2.01
C GLU A 12 1.95 -25.80 2.26
N PRO A 13 1.62 -25.38 3.49
CA PRO A 13 0.32 -24.78 3.78
C PRO A 13 0.09 -23.55 2.89
N ASP A 14 -1.13 -23.39 2.39
CA ASP A 14 -1.56 -22.21 1.63
C ASP A 14 -0.86 -21.92 0.29
N PHE A 15 -0.05 -22.83 -0.25
CA PHE A 15 0.65 -22.64 -1.52
C PHE A 15 -0.29 -22.27 -2.68
N GLY A 16 -1.41 -23.01 -2.82
CA GLY A 16 -2.41 -22.73 -3.85
C GLY A 16 -3.10 -21.36 -3.68
N HIS A 17 -3.29 -20.91 -2.43
CA HIS A 17 -3.82 -19.59 -2.14
C HIS A 17 -2.83 -18.48 -2.51
N ARG A 18 -1.56 -18.61 -2.11
CA ARG A 18 -0.48 -17.67 -2.46
C ARG A 18 -0.29 -17.55 -3.98
N LEU A 19 -0.35 -18.66 -4.71
CA LEU A 19 -0.30 -18.65 -6.18
C LEU A 19 -1.48 -17.91 -6.81
N ARG A 20 -2.70 -18.05 -6.26
CA ARG A 20 -3.86 -17.30 -6.74
C ARG A 20 -3.69 -15.80 -6.47
N GLN A 21 -3.24 -15.43 -5.28
CA GLN A 21 -2.97 -14.04 -4.92
C GLN A 21 -1.90 -13.42 -5.82
N LEU A 22 -0.80 -14.13 -6.10
CA LEU A 22 0.23 -13.65 -7.03
C LEU A 22 -0.33 -13.42 -8.44
N ARG A 23 -1.14 -14.36 -8.96
CA ARG A 23 -1.78 -14.19 -10.29
C ARG A 23 -2.70 -12.96 -10.30
N TRP A 24 -3.45 -12.76 -9.22
CA TRP A 24 -4.35 -11.61 -9.08
C TRP A 24 -3.58 -10.30 -9.00
N PHE A 25 -2.51 -10.26 -8.19
CA PHE A 25 -1.61 -9.12 -8.08
C PHE A 25 -1.05 -8.72 -9.45
N ARG A 26 -0.41 -9.66 -10.17
CA ARG A 26 0.11 -9.44 -11.53
C ARG A 26 -0.97 -8.92 -12.48
N LYS A 27 -2.14 -9.56 -12.50
CA LYS A 27 -3.26 -9.15 -13.35
C LYS A 27 -3.71 -7.72 -13.05
N SER A 28 -3.88 -7.38 -11.77
CA SER A 28 -4.35 -6.06 -11.34
C SER A 28 -3.33 -4.96 -11.68
N PHE A 29 -2.03 -5.22 -11.48
CA PHE A 29 -0.96 -4.28 -11.81
C PHE A 29 -0.92 -4.01 -13.32
N ARG A 30 -0.97 -5.06 -14.16
CA ARG A 30 -1.04 -4.92 -15.62
C ARG A 30 -2.27 -4.15 -16.07
N SER A 31 -3.43 -4.42 -15.48
CA SER A 31 -4.66 -3.68 -15.80
C SER A 31 -4.50 -2.19 -15.50
N SER A 32 -3.91 -1.84 -14.35
CA SER A 32 -3.63 -0.44 -14.00
C SER A 32 -2.65 0.21 -14.99
N ALA A 33 -1.57 -0.49 -15.34
CA ALA A 33 -0.61 -0.03 -16.35
C ALA A 33 -1.28 0.21 -17.71
N GLN A 34 -2.13 -0.71 -18.18
CA GLN A 34 -2.87 -0.57 -19.44
C GLN A 34 -3.82 0.63 -19.42
N THR A 35 -4.52 0.86 -18.31
CA THR A 35 -5.39 2.05 -18.15
C THR A 35 -4.59 3.34 -18.24
N LEU A 36 -3.44 3.43 -17.56
CA LEU A 36 -2.58 4.61 -17.61
C LEU A 36 -1.93 4.80 -18.98
N SER A 37 -1.50 3.71 -19.61
CA SER A 37 -1.00 3.68 -20.99
C SER A 37 -2.00 4.26 -21.98
N ALA A 38 -3.27 3.82 -21.91
CA ALA A 38 -4.33 4.31 -22.78
C ALA A 38 -4.66 5.79 -22.51
N ARG A 39 -4.58 6.23 -21.25
CA ARG A 39 -4.95 7.59 -20.85
C ARG A 39 -3.90 8.64 -21.22
N TYR A 40 -2.63 8.33 -20.99
CA TYR A 40 -1.52 9.28 -21.09
C TYR A 40 -0.53 8.96 -22.23
N GLY A 41 -0.83 7.96 -23.06
CA GLY A 41 0.06 7.54 -24.15
C GLY A 41 1.38 6.96 -23.63
N LEU A 42 1.33 6.06 -22.64
CA LEU A 42 2.53 5.44 -22.06
C LEU A 42 2.82 4.08 -22.73
N SER A 43 4.09 3.80 -23.01
CA SER A 43 4.58 2.45 -23.30
C SER A 43 5.13 1.85 -22.02
N VAL A 44 4.52 0.77 -21.53
CA VAL A 44 4.93 0.13 -20.27
C VAL A 44 5.44 -1.28 -20.55
N THR A 45 6.69 -1.54 -20.17
CA THR A 45 7.27 -2.89 -20.16
C THR A 45 7.39 -3.37 -18.72
N ILE A 46 6.94 -4.59 -18.42
CA ILE A 46 6.93 -5.16 -17.07
C ILE A 46 7.82 -6.40 -17.04
N ASP A 47 8.75 -6.41 -16.09
CA ASP A 47 9.56 -7.55 -15.68
C ASP A 47 8.75 -8.40 -14.68
N GLU A 48 8.25 -9.54 -15.16
CA GLU A 48 7.36 -10.41 -14.39
C GLU A 48 8.04 -11.09 -13.20
N ASP A 49 9.36 -11.29 -13.27
CA ASP A 49 10.13 -11.93 -12.20
C ASP A 49 10.34 -10.94 -11.06
N LYS A 50 10.70 -9.69 -11.38
CA LYS A 50 10.74 -8.61 -10.40
C LYS A 50 9.36 -8.36 -9.78
N LEU A 51 8.29 -8.39 -10.59
CA LEU A 51 6.95 -8.17 -10.08
C LEU A 51 6.51 -9.31 -9.14
N ALA A 52 6.90 -10.56 -9.40
CA ALA A 52 6.67 -11.65 -8.45
C ALA A 52 7.49 -11.48 -7.18
N LYS A 53 8.76 -11.07 -7.29
CA LYS A 53 9.59 -10.79 -6.12
C LYS A 53 8.98 -9.70 -5.23
N VAL A 54 8.46 -8.62 -5.82
CA VAL A 54 7.73 -7.57 -5.09
C VAL A 54 6.58 -8.16 -4.29
N PHE A 55 5.77 -9.03 -4.89
CA PHE A 55 4.65 -9.66 -4.20
C PHE A 55 5.12 -10.52 -3.01
N ILE A 56 6.16 -11.32 -3.19
CA ILE A 56 6.71 -12.19 -2.14
C ILE A 56 7.24 -11.33 -0.99
N ASP A 57 8.14 -10.39 -1.29
CA ASP A 57 8.75 -9.50 -0.29
C ASP A 57 7.68 -8.71 0.48
N TRP A 58 6.62 -8.25 -0.20
CA TRP A 58 5.50 -7.53 0.41
C TRP A 58 4.66 -8.41 1.34
N VAL A 59 4.23 -9.59 0.88
CA VAL A 59 3.37 -10.49 1.66
C VAL A 59 4.08 -11.01 2.90
N GLU A 60 5.38 -11.29 2.82
CA GLU A 60 6.17 -11.74 3.98
C GLU A 60 6.14 -10.71 5.13
N VAL A 61 6.35 -9.43 4.82
CA VAL A 61 6.29 -8.35 5.83
C VAL A 61 4.86 -8.16 6.34
N LEU A 62 3.86 -8.26 5.45
CA LEU A 62 2.46 -8.08 5.81
C LEU A 62 1.96 -9.21 6.74
N ASP A 63 2.33 -10.46 6.44
CA ASP A 63 1.97 -11.64 7.24
C ASP A 63 2.54 -11.55 8.66
N ALA A 64 3.76 -11.04 8.81
CA ALA A 64 4.40 -10.82 10.11
C ALA A 64 3.69 -9.76 10.97
N LYS A 65 2.90 -8.87 10.35
CA LYS A 65 2.23 -7.72 10.99
C LYS A 65 0.71 -7.81 10.99
N LYS A 66 0.12 -8.91 10.46
CA LYS A 66 -1.32 -9.03 10.22
C LYS A 66 -2.20 -8.90 11.47
N SER A 67 -1.67 -9.18 12.66
CA SER A 67 -2.39 -8.99 13.92
C SER A 67 -2.78 -7.53 14.16
N LEU A 68 -2.02 -6.57 13.65
CA LEU A 68 -2.33 -5.14 13.80
C LEU A 68 -3.58 -4.72 13.01
N ALA A 69 -4.03 -5.54 12.06
CA ALA A 69 -5.30 -5.32 11.39
C ALA A 69 -6.50 -5.39 12.34
N THR A 70 -6.39 -6.08 13.48
CA THR A 70 -7.46 -6.14 14.49
C THR A 70 -7.51 -4.88 15.36
N VAL A 71 -6.40 -4.12 15.42
CA VAL A 71 -6.30 -2.87 16.20
C VAL A 71 -6.88 -1.70 15.42
N ASN A 72 -6.45 -1.54 14.16
CA ASN A 72 -7.01 -0.53 13.27
C ASN A 72 -6.94 -1.01 11.82
N ARG A 73 -8.00 -1.67 11.36
CA ARG A 73 -8.07 -2.25 10.01
C ARG A 73 -7.92 -1.20 8.92
N ALA A 74 -8.56 -0.04 9.07
CA ALA A 74 -8.52 1.05 8.09
C ALA A 74 -7.10 1.59 7.92
N ASP A 75 -6.41 1.89 9.02
CA ASP A 75 -5.02 2.38 8.98
C ASP A 75 -4.05 1.28 8.49
N PHE A 76 -4.29 0.02 8.84
CA PHE A 76 -3.49 -1.12 8.37
C PHE A 76 -3.55 -1.30 6.85
N ILE A 77 -4.70 -1.03 6.21
CA ILE A 77 -4.83 -1.10 4.75
C ILE A 77 -3.97 -0.04 4.06
N VAL A 78 -3.95 1.18 4.59
CA VAL A 78 -3.08 2.26 4.07
C VAL A 78 -1.62 1.87 4.22
N PHE A 79 -1.22 1.38 5.39
CA PHE A 79 0.13 0.86 5.63
C PHE A 79 0.51 -0.26 4.66
N ALA A 80 -0.38 -1.23 4.44
CA ALA A 80 -0.14 -2.34 3.51
C ALA A 80 0.08 -1.86 2.08
N GLY A 81 -0.66 -0.83 1.64
CA GLY A 81 -0.43 -0.16 0.36
C GLY A 81 0.93 0.55 0.29
N GLY A 82 1.36 1.15 1.40
CA GLY A 82 2.66 1.81 1.53
C GLY A 82 3.82 0.84 1.39
N LEU A 83 3.71 -0.34 2.04
CA LEU A 83 4.70 -1.41 1.89
C LEU A 83 4.77 -1.93 0.45
N ALA A 84 3.63 -2.11 -0.22
CA ALA A 84 3.61 -2.51 -1.62
C ALA A 84 4.32 -1.46 -2.50
N LEU A 85 4.07 -0.16 -2.24
CA LEU A 85 4.71 0.94 -2.97
C LEU A 85 6.23 0.97 -2.76
N LYS A 86 6.68 0.77 -1.52
CA LYS A 86 8.10 0.62 -1.17
C LYS A 86 8.75 -0.50 -1.99
N GLU A 87 8.17 -1.70 -2.00
CA GLU A 87 8.77 -2.83 -2.72
C GLU A 87 8.75 -2.61 -4.24
N LEU A 88 7.71 -1.98 -4.79
CA LEU A 88 7.67 -1.57 -6.21
C LEU A 88 8.79 -0.57 -6.56
N ILE A 89 8.98 0.47 -5.74
CA ILE A 89 10.02 1.49 -5.96
C ILE A 89 11.41 0.89 -5.85
N LYS A 90 11.63 -0.02 -4.89
CA LYS A 90 12.90 -0.71 -4.69
C LYS A 90 13.24 -1.65 -5.85
N ALA A 91 12.29 -2.49 -6.26
CA ALA A 91 12.51 -3.50 -7.28
C ALA A 91 12.50 -2.93 -8.71
N ARG A 92 11.76 -1.84 -8.94
CA ARG A 92 11.54 -1.22 -10.27
C ARG A 92 11.13 -2.26 -11.33
N PRO A 93 9.98 -2.93 -11.17
CA PRO A 93 9.56 -3.99 -12.08
C PRO A 93 9.05 -3.48 -13.42
N ALA A 94 8.81 -2.18 -13.59
CA ALA A 94 8.37 -1.60 -14.84
C ALA A 94 9.36 -0.57 -15.38
N LYS A 95 9.38 -0.45 -16.70
CA LYS A 95 9.97 0.67 -17.44
C LYS A 95 8.85 1.37 -18.19
N VAL A 96 8.78 2.70 -18.10
CA VAL A 96 7.71 3.48 -18.70
C VAL A 96 8.30 4.56 -19.61
N ASP A 97 7.95 4.50 -20.89
CA ASP A 97 8.36 5.49 -21.89
C ASP A 97 7.14 6.30 -22.36
N LEU A 98 7.30 7.61 -22.56
CA LEU A 98 6.25 8.47 -23.13
C LEU A 98 6.16 8.27 -24.63
N VAL A 99 4.93 8.13 -25.14
CA VAL A 99 4.64 8.03 -26.57
C VAL A 99 3.82 9.25 -26.98
N GLU A 100 4.52 10.31 -27.42
CA GLU A 100 3.95 11.62 -27.74
C GLU A 100 2.73 11.55 -28.69
N ALA A 101 2.73 10.61 -29.63
CA ALA A 101 1.70 10.48 -30.65
C ALA A 101 0.37 9.83 -30.18
N LYS A 102 0.27 9.34 -28.94
CA LYS A 102 -0.85 8.49 -28.49
C LYS A 102 -1.71 9.06 -27.35
N SER A 103 -1.40 10.25 -26.83
CA SER A 103 -2.15 10.78 -25.69
C SER A 103 -3.36 11.60 -26.12
N ALA A 104 -4.56 11.20 -25.68
CA ALA A 104 -5.80 11.96 -25.89
C ALA A 104 -5.92 13.17 -24.93
N VAL A 105 -5.11 13.19 -23.87
CA VAL A 105 -5.13 14.21 -22.82
C VAL A 105 -3.71 14.75 -22.62
N PRO A 106 -3.51 16.03 -22.26
CA PRO A 106 -2.19 16.53 -21.88
C PRO A 106 -1.56 15.66 -20.79
N VAL A 107 -0.31 15.25 -20.99
CA VAL A 107 0.45 14.48 -20.00
C VAL A 107 0.71 15.38 -18.78
N PRO A 108 0.26 15.01 -17.57
CA PRO A 108 0.55 15.78 -16.37
C PRO A 108 2.05 15.91 -16.12
N GLY A 109 2.51 17.05 -15.58
CA GLY A 109 3.93 17.28 -15.32
C GLY A 109 4.58 16.22 -14.44
N ILE A 110 3.82 15.64 -13.51
CA ILE A 110 4.24 14.51 -12.68
C ILE A 110 4.56 13.26 -13.51
N VAL A 111 3.68 12.92 -14.46
CA VAL A 111 3.85 11.76 -15.34
C VAL A 111 5.09 11.96 -16.21
N ALA A 112 5.32 13.17 -16.70
CA ALA A 112 6.53 13.50 -17.47
C ALA A 112 7.81 13.45 -16.61
N PHE A 113 7.72 13.84 -15.33
CA PHE A 113 8.84 13.91 -14.41
C PHE A 113 9.32 12.53 -13.90
N TRP A 114 8.38 11.64 -13.58
CA TRP A 114 8.70 10.31 -13.05
C TRP A 114 7.60 9.28 -13.38
N PRO A 115 7.57 8.77 -14.61
CA PRO A 115 6.46 7.93 -15.09
C PRO A 115 6.37 6.59 -14.36
N GLU A 116 7.49 5.94 -14.00
CA GLU A 116 7.47 4.71 -13.19
C GLU A 116 6.91 4.97 -11.79
N GLY A 117 7.37 6.02 -11.11
CA GLY A 117 6.88 6.38 -9.79
C GLY A 117 5.39 6.70 -9.82
N PHE A 118 4.93 7.37 -10.88
CA PHE A 118 3.51 7.63 -11.09
C PHE A 118 2.70 6.35 -11.26
N LEU A 119 3.17 5.41 -12.09
CA LEU A 119 2.54 4.10 -12.26
C LEU A 119 2.39 3.36 -10.92
N TYR A 120 3.47 3.23 -10.15
CA TYR A 120 3.46 2.49 -8.89
C TYR A 120 2.54 3.15 -7.85
N THR A 121 2.65 4.47 -7.72
CA THR A 121 1.86 5.25 -6.74
C THR A 121 0.38 5.20 -7.09
N ASN A 122 0.01 5.41 -8.36
CA ASN A 122 -1.37 5.36 -8.79
C ASN A 122 -1.97 3.96 -8.59
N TYR A 123 -1.21 2.89 -8.85
CA TYR A 123 -1.65 1.53 -8.55
C TYR A 123 -1.93 1.33 -7.06
N CYS A 124 -1.00 1.69 -6.18
CA CYS A 124 -1.15 1.52 -4.74
C CYS A 124 -2.29 2.38 -4.17
N ILE A 125 -2.41 3.64 -4.57
CA ILE A 125 -3.53 4.51 -4.19
C ILE A 125 -4.86 3.89 -4.63
N SER A 126 -4.96 3.46 -5.88
CA SER A 126 -6.19 2.87 -6.43
C SER A 126 -6.58 1.59 -5.68
N ALA A 127 -5.59 0.74 -5.36
CA ALA A 127 -5.82 -0.48 -4.60
C ALA A 127 -6.30 -0.19 -3.17
N VAL A 128 -5.66 0.74 -2.47
CA VAL A 128 -6.05 1.17 -1.12
C VAL A 128 -7.47 1.73 -1.12
N ILE A 129 -7.80 2.65 -2.04
CA ILE A 129 -9.15 3.21 -2.17
C ILE A 129 -10.18 2.12 -2.45
N ALA A 130 -9.89 1.20 -3.37
CA ALA A 130 -10.81 0.13 -3.72
C ALA A 130 -11.09 -0.81 -2.54
N VAL A 131 -10.05 -1.23 -1.81
CA VAL A 131 -10.20 -2.08 -0.62
C VAL A 131 -10.96 -1.33 0.48
N HIS A 132 -10.64 -0.04 0.70
CA HIS A 132 -11.32 0.76 1.70
C HIS A 132 -12.81 0.95 1.39
N GLN A 133 -13.15 1.20 0.12
CA GLN A 133 -14.54 1.30 -0.34
C GLN A 133 -15.29 -0.02 -0.15
N GLN A 134 -14.63 -1.16 -0.39
CA GLN A 134 -15.22 -2.49 -0.20
C GLN A 134 -15.44 -2.85 1.27
N GLU A 135 -14.45 -2.57 2.13
CA GLU A 135 -14.51 -2.94 3.56
C GLU A 135 -15.39 -1.98 4.39
N PHE A 136 -15.39 -0.68 4.07
CA PHE A 136 -16.01 0.35 4.91
C PHE A 136 -17.10 1.16 4.22
N GLN A 137 -17.45 0.84 2.97
CA GLN A 137 -18.45 1.57 2.17
C GLN A 137 -18.15 3.08 2.09
N SER A 138 -16.88 3.46 2.24
CA SER A 138 -16.41 4.84 2.28
C SER A 138 -15.08 5.01 1.55
N THR A 139 -14.96 6.11 0.82
CA THR A 139 -13.77 6.46 0.07
C THR A 139 -12.78 7.19 0.95
N LEU A 140 -11.51 6.79 0.92
CA LEU A 140 -10.43 7.58 1.51
C LEU A 140 -10.18 8.84 0.65
N PRO A 141 -10.20 10.04 1.25
CA PRO A 141 -9.87 11.26 0.52
C PRO A 141 -8.39 11.29 0.14
N LEU A 142 -8.08 11.89 -1.01
CA LEU A 142 -6.72 12.23 -1.38
C LEU A 142 -6.40 13.67 -0.96
N SER A 143 -5.16 13.90 -0.54
CA SER A 143 -4.65 15.24 -0.30
C SER A 143 -4.20 15.89 -1.61
N GLY A 144 -4.12 17.23 -1.62
CA GLY A 144 -3.58 17.98 -2.77
C GLY A 144 -2.11 17.66 -3.08
N GLY A 145 -1.40 16.96 -2.20
CA GLY A 145 -0.02 16.52 -2.43
C GLY A 145 0.11 15.53 -3.60
N VAL A 146 -0.98 14.83 -3.97
CA VAL A 146 -0.99 13.90 -5.12
C VAL A 146 -0.78 14.64 -6.44
N ASP A 147 -1.25 15.89 -6.54
CA ASP A 147 -1.15 16.71 -7.77
C ASP A 147 -0.01 17.75 -7.71
N ASP A 148 0.72 17.83 -6.59
CA ASP A 148 1.80 18.80 -6.38
C ASP A 148 3.16 18.28 -6.85
N LEU A 149 3.65 18.79 -7.98
CA LEU A 149 4.95 18.41 -8.54
C LEU A 149 6.12 18.58 -7.55
N ARG A 150 6.07 19.57 -6.64
CA ARG A 150 7.13 19.76 -5.64
C ARG A 150 7.18 18.59 -4.65
N THR A 151 6.02 18.12 -4.20
CA THR A 151 5.93 16.91 -3.36
C THR A 151 6.50 15.69 -4.08
N TRP A 152 6.26 15.55 -5.39
CA TRP A 152 6.81 14.45 -6.19
C TRP A 152 8.33 14.50 -6.35
N TRP A 153 8.92 15.70 -6.44
CA TRP A 153 10.38 15.86 -6.40
C TRP A 153 10.96 15.31 -5.11
N SER A 154 10.44 15.76 -3.96
CA SER A 154 10.88 15.25 -2.66
C SER A 154 10.65 13.75 -2.53
N PHE A 155 9.52 13.25 -3.01
CA PHE A 155 9.19 11.83 -2.98
C PHE A 155 10.21 10.99 -3.75
N LYS A 156 10.53 11.37 -4.99
CA LYS A 156 11.51 10.68 -5.84
C LYS A 156 12.90 10.68 -5.20
N GLU A 157 13.33 11.84 -4.72
CA GLU A 157 14.64 12.01 -4.09
C GLU A 157 14.76 11.13 -2.83
N ASN A 158 13.84 11.28 -1.88
CA ASN A 158 13.89 10.56 -0.60
C ASN A 158 13.78 9.05 -0.79
N THR A 159 12.93 8.58 -1.70
CA THR A 159 12.78 7.13 -1.93
C THR A 159 13.90 6.50 -2.75
N SER A 160 14.65 7.30 -3.50
CA SER A 160 15.89 6.84 -4.14
C SER A 160 17.00 6.56 -3.13
N GLU A 161 17.03 7.31 -2.02
CA GLU A 161 17.95 7.09 -0.90
C GLU A 161 17.45 6.00 0.05
N MET A 162 16.17 6.09 0.45
CA MET A 162 15.54 5.17 1.40
C MET A 162 14.13 4.80 0.94
N PRO A 163 13.94 3.62 0.32
CA PRO A 163 12.64 3.19 -0.20
C PRO A 163 11.52 3.14 0.85
N ALA A 164 11.86 2.97 2.13
CA ALA A 164 10.90 2.94 3.23
C ALA A 164 10.08 4.24 3.35
N TYR A 165 10.62 5.39 2.92
CA TYR A 165 9.86 6.64 2.89
C TYR A 165 8.61 6.58 2.01
N ALA A 166 8.51 5.62 1.09
CA ALA A 166 7.29 5.41 0.32
C ALA A 166 6.04 5.18 1.19
N VAL A 167 6.20 4.55 2.36
CA VAL A 167 5.09 4.36 3.31
C VAL A 167 4.62 5.71 3.85
N ALA A 168 5.54 6.56 4.30
CA ALA A 168 5.24 7.90 4.81
C ALA A 168 4.66 8.84 3.73
N PHE A 169 5.19 8.79 2.50
CA PHE A 169 4.62 9.56 1.40
C PHE A 169 3.20 9.10 1.05
N LEU A 170 2.90 7.81 1.14
CA LEU A 170 1.54 7.34 0.91
C LEU A 170 0.57 7.87 1.98
N ASP A 171 0.98 7.92 3.25
CA ASP A 171 0.19 8.56 4.31
C ASP A 171 -0.10 10.02 3.96
N LYS A 172 0.94 10.76 3.53
CA LYS A 172 0.81 12.15 3.09
C LYS A 172 -0.17 12.30 1.93
N PHE A 173 -0.17 11.38 0.96
CA PHE A 173 -1.10 11.38 -0.17
C PHE A 173 -2.55 11.12 0.24
N PHE A 174 -2.79 10.39 1.32
CA PHE A 174 -4.12 10.22 1.93
C PHE A 174 -4.47 11.32 2.96
N GLY A 175 -3.59 12.32 3.13
CA GLY A 175 -3.79 13.40 4.10
C GLY A 175 -3.57 12.99 5.55
N GLY A 176 -2.99 11.81 5.79
CA GLY A 176 -2.57 11.35 7.10
C GLY A 176 -1.24 11.98 7.55
N GLU A 177 -0.95 11.87 8.85
CA GLU A 177 0.31 12.32 9.44
C GLU A 177 1.42 11.28 9.17
N PRO A 178 2.46 11.59 8.38
CA PRO A 178 3.50 10.63 8.04
C PRO A 178 4.47 10.37 9.19
N ASN A 179 4.86 9.11 9.39
CA ASN A 179 5.97 8.77 10.28
C ASN A 179 7.30 8.71 9.50
N TRP A 180 8.04 9.82 9.49
CA TRP A 180 9.35 9.90 8.83
C TRP A 180 10.47 9.17 9.59
N ALA A 181 10.37 9.03 10.92
CA ALA A 181 11.44 8.42 11.70
C ALA A 181 11.48 6.89 11.53
N THR A 182 10.32 6.25 11.51
CA THR A 182 10.17 4.80 11.42
C THR A 182 9.01 4.43 10.48
N PRO A 183 9.12 4.70 9.17
CA PRO A 183 8.00 4.54 8.23
C PRO A 183 7.50 3.09 8.09
N ASP A 184 8.39 2.11 8.29
CA ASP A 184 8.05 0.67 8.19
C ASP A 184 7.49 0.07 9.50
N LEU A 185 7.32 0.86 10.56
CA LEU A 185 6.77 0.39 11.84
C LEU A 185 5.29 0.77 11.98
N PRO A 186 4.34 -0.15 11.66
CA PRO A 186 2.92 0.17 11.69
C PRO A 186 2.42 0.51 13.11
N GLU A 187 2.94 -0.16 14.14
CA GLU A 187 2.66 0.15 15.55
C GLU A 187 2.99 1.60 15.95
N MET A 188 3.88 2.28 15.23
CA MET A 188 4.25 3.68 15.50
C MET A 188 3.43 4.69 14.66
N ARG A 189 2.42 4.23 13.93
CA ARG A 189 1.52 5.10 13.16
C ARG A 189 0.52 5.78 14.10
N VAL A 190 0.21 7.04 13.82
CA VAL A 190 -0.72 7.85 14.64
C VAL A 190 -2.08 7.16 14.76
N GLY A 191 -2.59 6.60 13.65
CA GLY A 191 -3.87 5.86 13.65
C GLY A 191 -3.86 4.61 14.53
N MET A 192 -2.74 3.90 14.61
CA MET A 192 -2.57 2.72 15.47
C MET A 192 -2.45 3.12 16.94
N LEU A 193 -1.55 4.06 17.26
CA LEU A 193 -1.33 4.54 18.62
C LEU A 193 -2.61 5.12 19.23
N ALA A 194 -3.39 5.88 18.45
CA ALA A 194 -4.66 6.43 18.91
C ALA A 194 -5.66 5.34 19.32
N ARG A 195 -5.74 4.24 18.57
CA ARG A 195 -6.66 3.13 18.87
C ARG A 195 -6.21 2.33 20.09
N GLN A 196 -4.94 1.99 20.18
CA GLN A 196 -4.38 1.30 21.35
C GLN A 196 -4.57 2.11 22.64
N ASN A 197 -4.36 3.43 22.58
CA ASN A 197 -4.57 4.31 23.73
C ASN A 197 -6.05 4.42 24.13
N ALA A 198 -6.99 4.32 23.18
CA ALA A 198 -8.42 4.32 23.48
C ALA A 198 -8.85 3.02 24.16
N GLU A 199 -8.38 1.87 23.69
CA GLU A 199 -8.64 0.55 24.30
C GLU A 199 -8.09 0.48 25.72
N ASN A 200 -6.84 0.91 25.94
CA ASN A 200 -6.22 0.95 27.26
C ASN A 200 -6.94 1.86 28.26
N LYS A 201 -7.59 2.93 27.79
CA LYS A 201 -8.43 3.80 28.65
C LYS A 201 -9.75 3.15 29.02
N PHE A 202 -10.34 2.37 28.11
CA PHE A 202 -11.60 1.66 28.35
C PHE A 202 -11.42 0.52 29.37
N ASP A 203 -10.34 -0.25 29.26
CA ASP A 203 -10.02 -1.34 30.21
C ASP A 203 -9.65 -0.84 31.62
N ARG A 204 -9.24 0.43 31.75
CA ARG A 204 -8.85 1.05 33.03
C ARG A 204 -9.95 1.89 33.67
N ALA A 205 -11.13 2.04 33.04
CA ALA A 205 -12.24 2.74 33.67
C ALA A 205 -12.78 1.90 34.84
N PRO A 206 -12.82 2.42 36.08
CA PRO A 206 -13.39 1.68 37.20
C PRO A 206 -14.87 1.43 36.90
N SER A 207 -15.31 0.16 37.06
CA SER A 207 -16.71 -0.20 37.02
C SER A 207 -17.44 0.65 38.05
N THR A 208 -18.20 1.65 37.59
CA THR A 208 -18.93 2.56 38.47
C THR A 208 -19.75 1.72 39.44
N GLU A 209 -19.49 1.95 40.73
CA GLU A 209 -20.16 1.33 41.85
C GLU A 209 -21.67 1.24 41.59
N ARG A 210 -22.23 0.04 41.71
CA ARG A 210 -23.66 -0.10 41.95
C ARG A 210 -23.96 0.66 43.23
N LEU A 211 -24.53 1.86 43.11
CA LEU A 211 -25.19 2.52 44.23
C LEU A 211 -26.23 1.54 44.77
N VAL A 212 -25.89 0.92 45.90
CA VAL A 212 -26.85 0.21 46.72
C VAL A 212 -27.74 1.31 47.31
N ALA A 213 -28.96 1.42 46.80
CA ALA A 213 -29.97 2.28 47.39
C ALA A 213 -30.24 1.80 48.85
N PRO A 214 -30.21 2.69 49.85
CA PRO A 214 -30.58 2.30 51.20
C PRO A 214 -32.10 2.07 51.23
N THR A 215 -32.49 0.87 51.63
CA THR A 215 -33.89 0.56 51.96
C THR A 215 -34.22 1.24 53.29
N ILE A 216 -35.21 2.12 53.29
CA ILE A 216 -35.98 2.53 54.46
C ILE A 216 -37.43 2.17 54.17
#